data_AF-M0B905-F1
#
_entry.id   AF-M0B905-F1
#
_cell.length_a   1.000
_cell.length_b   1.000
_cell.length_c   1.000
_cell.angle_alpha   90.00
_cell.angle_beta   90.00
_cell.angle_gamma   90.00
#
_symmetry.space_group_name_H-M   'P 1'
#
loop_
_entity.id
_entity.type
_entity.pdbx_description
1 polymer ?
#
loop_
_entity_poly.entity_id
_entity_poly.type
_entity_poly.pdbx_seq_one_letter_code
_entity_poly.pdbx_strand_id
1 'polypeptide(L)'
;MSSTAQKSTSYRDEETLRRLYVEKGLTTYEIADELECSQYTIRTWMERHGIDRRRRGRHNRVEYATYEITTGNYELWKDQICEESIYVHQLLAIADGADPYDVFDDSMVCHHRSDHPRDNRPGNIEVMDWGEHSSHHCRQEIPECKRELLERERVIKYVSYPLSIDYTALIPHL
;
A
#
# COMPACT_ATOMS: atom_id res chain seq x y z
N MET A 1 35.85 14.65 41.91
CA MET A 1 36.26 15.34 40.68
C MET A 1 35.59 14.64 39.51
N SER A 2 34.43 15.12 39.06
CA SER A 2 33.78 14.59 37.85
C SER A 2 34.34 15.30 36.64
N SER A 3 35.18 14.59 35.89
CA SER A 3 35.71 15.04 34.60
C SER A 3 34.59 15.09 33.57
N THR A 4 34.13 16.27 33.20
CA THR A 4 33.26 16.47 32.03
C THR A 4 34.07 16.19 30.77
N ALA A 5 33.93 14.98 30.24
CA ALA A 5 34.49 14.62 28.93
C ALA A 5 33.96 15.62 27.89
N GLN A 6 34.88 16.29 27.21
CA GLN A 6 34.56 17.29 26.20
C GLN A 6 33.96 16.57 25.00
N LYS A 7 32.62 16.66 24.84
CA LYS A 7 31.89 16.01 23.74
C LYS A 7 32.48 16.51 22.42
N SER A 8 33.13 15.62 21.69
CA SER A 8 33.55 15.85 20.32
C SER A 8 32.33 16.24 19.48
N THR A 9 32.53 17.12 18.50
CA THR A 9 31.54 17.42 17.45
C THR A 9 31.97 16.86 16.11
N SER A 10 32.98 15.98 16.10
CA SER A 10 33.51 15.41 14.88
C SER A 10 32.67 14.23 14.42
N TYR A 11 32.31 14.18 13.13
CA TYR A 11 31.72 12.99 12.50
C TYR A 11 32.62 11.74 12.57
N ARG A 12 33.90 11.90 12.94
CA ARG A 12 34.86 10.78 13.08
C ARG A 12 34.76 10.11 14.45
N ASP A 13 34.09 10.74 15.40
CA ASP A 13 33.96 10.24 16.76
C ASP A 13 32.76 9.29 16.88
N GLU A 14 32.98 8.10 17.43
CA GLU A 14 31.93 7.08 17.60
C GLU A 14 30.84 7.56 18.54
N GLU A 15 31.21 8.14 19.69
CA GLU A 15 30.25 8.58 20.72
C GLU A 15 29.32 9.65 20.16
N THR A 16 29.87 10.59 19.38
CA THR A 16 29.10 11.60 18.66
C THR A 16 28.08 10.98 17.71
N LEU A 17 28.51 10.05 16.84
CA LEU A 17 27.61 9.41 15.88
C LEU A 17 26.56 8.53 16.57
N ARG A 18 26.92 7.79 17.62
CA ARG A 18 25.99 6.95 18.38
C ARG A 18 24.95 7.81 19.10
N ARG A 19 25.35 8.90 19.75
CA ARG A 19 24.43 9.86 20.39
C ARG A 19 23.46 10.48 19.37
N LEU A 20 23.96 10.96 18.22
CA LEU A 20 23.11 11.61 17.23
C LEU A 20 22.17 10.63 16.52
N TYR A 21 22.67 9.46 16.12
CA TYR A 21 21.90 8.49 15.34
C TYR A 21 21.01 7.58 16.19
N VAL A 22 21.53 7.08 17.32
CA VAL A 22 20.84 6.09 18.17
C VAL A 22 20.01 6.78 19.25
N GLU A 23 20.60 7.69 20.03
CA GLU A 23 19.91 8.32 21.16
C GLU A 23 18.95 9.44 20.74
N LYS A 24 19.42 10.36 19.88
CA LYS A 24 18.58 11.45 19.35
C LYS A 24 17.71 11.04 18.16
N GLY A 25 18.00 9.90 17.54
CA GLY A 25 17.20 9.36 16.45
C GLY A 25 17.33 10.09 15.10
N LEU A 26 18.28 11.00 14.93
CA LEU A 26 18.45 11.76 13.69
C LEU A 26 18.81 10.87 12.49
N THR A 27 18.33 11.22 11.32
CA THR A 27 18.70 10.59 10.05
C THR A 27 20.14 10.92 9.67
N THR A 28 20.73 10.14 8.76
CA THR A 28 22.08 10.43 8.26
C THR A 28 22.18 11.75 7.50
N TYR A 29 21.05 12.30 7.03
CA TYR A 29 20.99 13.61 6.37
C TYR A 29 21.01 14.73 7.40
N GLU A 30 20.15 14.67 8.41
CA GLU A 30 20.14 15.66 9.50
C GLU A 30 21.48 15.71 10.25
N ILE A 31 22.13 14.55 10.46
CA ILE A 31 23.47 14.50 11.05
C ILE A 31 24.51 15.14 10.12
N ALA A 32 24.36 14.95 8.80
CA ALA A 32 25.26 15.56 7.83
C ALA A 32 25.11 17.08 7.80
N ASP A 33 23.87 17.58 7.89
CA ASP A 33 23.57 19.01 8.02
C ASP A 33 24.10 19.59 9.34
N GLU A 34 23.89 18.90 10.48
CA GLU A 34 24.38 19.33 11.81
C GLU A 34 25.91 19.36 11.90
N LEU A 35 26.60 18.46 11.18
CA LEU A 35 28.06 18.33 11.20
C LEU A 35 28.74 18.91 9.95
N GLU A 36 28.01 19.67 9.14
CA GLU A 36 28.46 20.34 7.91
C GLU A 36 29.30 19.43 7.00
N CYS A 37 28.82 18.20 6.78
CA CYS A 37 29.50 17.24 5.92
C CYS A 37 28.51 16.52 4.99
N SER A 38 28.98 15.56 4.20
CA SER A 38 28.09 14.80 3.31
C SER A 38 27.48 13.61 4.05
N GLN A 39 26.26 13.25 3.65
CA GLN A 39 25.58 12.04 4.13
C GLN A 39 26.42 10.76 3.90
N TYR A 40 27.22 10.73 2.82
CA TYR A 40 28.15 9.62 2.54
C TYR A 40 29.29 9.55 3.56
N THR A 41 29.82 10.69 4.01
CA THR A 41 30.82 10.76 5.08
C THR A 41 30.28 10.16 6.36
N ILE A 42 29.07 10.56 6.78
CA ILE A 42 28.41 9.99 7.95
C ILE A 42 28.26 8.47 7.83
N ARG A 43 27.74 8.00 6.70
CA ARG A 43 27.56 6.56 6.45
C ARG A 43 28.87 5.78 6.59
N THR A 44 29.94 6.30 5.98
CA THR A 44 31.26 5.66 6.00
C THR A 44 31.79 5.52 7.42
N TRP A 45 31.64 6.56 8.26
CA TRP A 45 32.12 6.53 9.63
C TRP A 45 31.24 5.68 10.55
N MET A 46 29.93 5.65 10.33
CA MET A 46 29.05 4.71 11.02
C MET A 46 29.44 3.25 10.74
N GLU A 47 29.71 2.91 9.47
CA GLU A 47 30.17 1.57 9.07
C GLU A 47 31.51 1.21 9.72
N ARG A 48 32.47 2.15 9.78
CA ARG A 48 33.76 1.95 10.45
C ARG A 48 33.64 1.68 11.94
N HIS A 49 32.68 2.33 12.59
CA HIS A 49 32.43 2.17 14.04
C HIS A 49 31.44 1.05 14.36
N GLY A 50 30.97 0.29 13.36
CA GLY A 50 30.00 -0.78 13.57
C GLY A 50 28.64 -0.30 14.08
N ILE A 51 28.24 0.93 13.74
CA ILE A 51 26.92 1.46 14.10
C ILE A 51 25.92 0.96 13.05
N ASP A 52 25.16 -0.07 13.42
CA ASP A 52 24.15 -0.66 12.56
C ASP A 52 23.10 0.37 12.13
N ARG A 53 22.83 0.40 10.83
CA ARG A 53 21.81 1.27 10.27
C ARG A 53 20.42 0.68 10.50
N ARG A 54 19.52 1.53 10.94
CA ARG A 54 18.11 1.23 11.14
C ARG A 54 17.52 0.76 9.80
N ARG A 55 16.81 -0.39 9.82
CA ARG A 55 16.17 -0.98 8.63
C ARG A 55 15.32 0.09 7.94
N ARG A 56 15.43 0.19 6.60
CA ARG A 56 14.57 1.07 5.79
C ARG A 56 13.12 0.81 6.19
N GLY A 57 12.39 1.86 6.59
CA GLY A 57 11.00 1.79 7.05
C GLY A 57 10.73 2.39 8.44
N ARG A 58 11.68 2.31 9.39
CA ARG A 58 11.41 2.86 10.75
C ARG A 58 11.44 4.38 10.86
N HIS A 59 12.17 5.09 9.99
CA HIS A 59 12.32 6.56 10.05
C HIS A 59 11.45 7.35 9.07
N ASN A 60 10.83 6.66 8.10
CA ASN A 60 9.78 7.24 7.27
C ASN A 60 8.39 6.90 7.83
N ARG A 61 8.32 6.56 9.12
CA ARG A 61 7.04 6.35 9.79
C ARG A 61 6.33 7.69 9.83
N VAL A 62 5.27 7.79 9.04
CA VAL A 62 4.30 8.86 9.16
C VAL A 62 3.32 8.47 10.25
N GLU A 63 2.98 9.41 11.14
CA GLU A 63 2.03 9.18 12.25
C GLU A 63 0.56 9.18 11.78
N TYR A 64 0.33 9.14 10.46
CA TYR A 64 -0.98 9.17 9.85
C TYR A 64 -1.11 8.03 8.83
N ALA A 65 -2.34 7.53 8.68
CA ALA A 65 -2.65 6.58 7.62
C ALA A 65 -2.42 7.23 6.24
N THR A 66 -1.78 6.50 5.34
CA THR A 66 -1.51 6.96 3.97
C THR A 66 -2.62 6.51 3.03
N TYR A 67 -2.96 7.36 2.06
CA TYR A 67 -3.91 7.01 1.00
C TYR A 67 -3.18 6.35 -0.19
N GLU A 68 -3.72 5.22 -0.67
CA GLU A 68 -3.21 4.49 -1.83
C GLU A 68 -4.37 4.09 -2.78
N ILE A 69 -4.06 3.93 -4.06
CA ILE A 69 -4.96 3.36 -5.07
C ILE A 69 -4.36 2.03 -5.52
N THR A 70 -5.14 0.96 -5.40
CA THR A 70 -4.74 -0.38 -5.82
C THR A 70 -4.70 -0.52 -7.34
N THR A 71 -4.07 -1.59 -7.83
CA THR A 71 -4.14 -1.98 -9.25
C THR A 71 -5.56 -2.30 -9.73
N GLY A 72 -6.46 -2.67 -8.81
CA GLY A 72 -7.90 -2.86 -9.07
C GLY A 72 -8.72 -1.56 -9.03
N ASN A 73 -8.07 -0.40 -8.99
CA ASN A 73 -8.69 0.94 -8.90
C ASN A 73 -9.46 1.22 -7.61
N TYR A 74 -9.31 0.40 -6.57
CA TYR A 74 -9.89 0.68 -5.25
C TYR A 74 -9.02 1.66 -4.47
N GLU A 75 -9.66 2.59 -3.79
CA GLU A 75 -9.05 3.54 -2.86
C GLU A 75 -8.97 2.93 -1.46
N LEU A 76 -7.82 3.04 -0.79
CA LEU A 76 -7.63 2.56 0.57
C LEU A 76 -6.79 3.50 1.43
N TRP A 77 -6.98 3.41 2.74
CA TRP A 77 -6.07 3.94 3.75
C TRP A 77 -5.24 2.82 4.33
N LYS A 78 -3.94 3.07 4.49
CA LYS A 78 -2.98 2.08 4.96
C LYS A 78 -2.25 2.58 6.19
N ASP A 79 -2.23 1.75 7.23
CA ASP A 79 -1.33 1.95 8.35
C ASP A 79 0.06 1.40 8.02
N GLN A 80 1.05 2.28 7.96
CA GLN A 80 2.44 1.91 7.71
C GLN A 80 3.12 1.30 8.96
N ILE A 81 2.44 1.29 10.12
CA ILE A 81 2.94 0.72 11.38
C ILE A 81 2.56 -0.75 11.52
N CYS A 82 1.26 -1.07 11.41
CA CYS A 82 0.78 -2.45 11.49
C CYS A 82 0.67 -3.16 10.14
N GLU A 83 0.93 -2.45 9.03
CA GLU A 83 0.80 -2.96 7.65
C GLU A 83 -0.64 -3.33 7.26
N GLU A 84 -1.63 -2.96 8.07
CA GLU A 84 -3.05 -3.13 7.77
C GLU A 84 -3.57 -2.07 6.80
N SER A 85 -4.61 -2.41 6.06
CA SER A 85 -5.29 -1.49 5.14
C SER A 85 -6.79 -1.62 5.24
N ILE A 86 -7.48 -0.51 5.04
CA ILE A 86 -8.94 -0.47 4.96
C ILE A 86 -9.37 0.27 3.71
N TYR A 87 -10.34 -0.27 2.98
CA TYR A 87 -10.85 0.39 1.79
C TYR A 87 -11.73 1.60 2.16
N VAL A 88 -11.67 2.65 1.33
CA VAL A 88 -12.48 3.87 1.55
C VAL A 88 -13.97 3.55 1.54
N HIS A 89 -14.42 2.62 0.68
CA HIS A 89 -15.82 2.21 0.63
C HIS A 89 -16.27 1.43 1.87
N GLN A 90 -15.38 0.69 2.55
CA GLN A 90 -15.68 0.01 3.82
C GLN A 90 -15.87 1.03 4.94
N LEU A 91 -14.96 2.01 5.04
CA LEU A 91 -15.10 3.12 5.99
C LEU A 91 -16.39 3.91 5.73
N LEU A 92 -16.74 4.14 4.46
CA LEU A 92 -17.96 4.82 4.08
C LEU A 92 -19.20 4.02 4.48
N ALA A 93 -19.23 2.70 4.25
CA ALA A 93 -20.33 1.84 4.66
C ALA A 93 -20.55 1.93 6.18
N ILE A 94 -19.49 1.85 6.97
CA ILE A 94 -19.55 2.01 8.44
C ILE A 94 -20.08 3.40 8.81
N ALA A 95 -19.57 4.45 8.16
CA ALA A 95 -20.01 5.82 8.42
C ALA A 95 -21.49 6.06 8.04
N ASP A 96 -22.00 5.33 7.05
CA ASP A 96 -23.41 5.34 6.62
C ASP A 96 -24.30 4.41 7.47
N GLY A 97 -23.73 3.72 8.46
CA GLY A 97 -24.45 2.95 9.47
C GLY A 97 -24.40 1.44 9.32
N ALA A 98 -23.57 0.89 8.43
CA ALA A 98 -23.33 -0.54 8.38
C ALA A 98 -22.62 -1.05 9.65
N ASP A 99 -22.92 -2.28 10.06
CA ASP A 99 -22.23 -2.91 11.17
C ASP A 99 -20.76 -3.19 10.79
N PRO A 100 -19.76 -2.69 11.54
CA PRO A 100 -18.37 -3.03 11.31
C PRO A 100 -18.09 -4.53 11.29
N TYR A 101 -18.84 -5.34 12.07
CA TYR A 101 -18.66 -6.79 12.06
C TYR A 101 -19.04 -7.38 10.72
N ASP A 102 -20.13 -6.92 10.09
CA ASP A 102 -20.50 -7.35 8.74
C ASP A 102 -19.50 -6.85 7.70
N VAL A 103 -18.98 -5.63 7.82
CA VAL A 103 -18.01 -5.06 6.86
C VAL A 103 -16.67 -5.80 6.85
N PHE A 104 -16.28 -6.38 8.00
CA PHE A 104 -15.03 -7.11 8.16
C PHE A 104 -15.21 -8.64 8.16
N ASP A 105 -16.42 -9.14 7.91
CA ASP A 105 -16.68 -10.58 7.79
C ASP A 105 -16.33 -11.07 6.37
N ASP A 106 -15.56 -12.16 6.27
CA ASP A 106 -15.14 -12.74 5.00
C ASP A 106 -16.31 -13.26 4.13
N SER A 107 -17.48 -13.49 4.73
CA SER A 107 -18.72 -13.88 4.03
C SER A 107 -19.50 -12.72 3.45
N MET A 108 -19.11 -11.48 3.75
CA MET A 108 -19.80 -10.27 3.32
C MET A 108 -18.91 -9.44 2.39
N VAL A 109 -19.51 -8.53 1.62
CA VAL A 109 -18.80 -7.62 0.74
C VAL A 109 -19.48 -6.25 0.70
N CYS A 110 -18.67 -5.19 0.73
CA CYS A 110 -19.10 -3.85 0.37
C CYS A 110 -19.11 -3.72 -1.16
N HIS A 111 -20.29 -3.81 -1.75
CA HIS A 111 -20.50 -3.79 -3.19
C HIS A 111 -20.79 -2.36 -3.70
N HIS A 112 -20.09 -1.95 -4.75
CA HIS A 112 -20.46 -0.76 -5.53
C HIS A 112 -21.57 -1.11 -6.52
N ARG A 113 -22.78 -0.57 -6.32
CA ARG A 113 -23.92 -0.80 -7.23
C ARG A 113 -23.64 -0.40 -8.69
N SER A 114 -22.78 0.60 -8.90
CA SER A 114 -22.37 1.08 -10.21
C SER A 114 -21.23 0.29 -10.88
N ASP A 115 -20.68 -0.74 -10.21
CA ASP A 115 -19.43 -1.43 -10.57
C ASP A 115 -18.23 -0.48 -10.75
N HIS A 116 -18.28 0.74 -10.22
CA HIS A 116 -17.17 1.70 -10.29
C HIS A 116 -16.47 1.78 -8.93
N PRO A 117 -15.24 1.22 -8.78
CA PRO A 117 -14.53 1.12 -7.49
C PRO A 117 -14.26 2.43 -6.75
N ARG A 118 -14.38 3.57 -7.44
CA ARG A 118 -14.15 4.92 -6.90
C ARG A 118 -15.42 5.74 -6.73
N ASP A 119 -16.58 5.15 -7.02
CA ASP A 119 -17.88 5.79 -6.81
C ASP A 119 -18.33 5.59 -5.36
N ASN A 120 -17.63 6.29 -4.46
CA ASN A 120 -17.84 6.22 -3.02
C ASN A 120 -18.92 7.22 -2.56
N ARG A 121 -20.06 7.26 -3.25
CA ARG A 121 -21.27 7.91 -2.75
C ARG A 121 -21.97 6.94 -1.79
N PRO A 122 -22.46 7.35 -0.60
CA PRO A 122 -23.05 6.44 0.37
C PRO A 122 -24.13 5.52 -0.24
N GLY A 123 -25.08 6.10 -0.98
CA GLY A 123 -26.15 5.33 -1.65
C GLY A 123 -25.70 4.41 -2.79
N ASN A 124 -24.42 4.42 -3.16
CA ASN A 124 -23.83 3.50 -4.14
C ASN A 124 -23.13 2.30 -3.48
N ILE A 125 -22.94 2.32 -2.16
CA ILE A 125 -22.31 1.23 -1.41
C ILE A 125 -23.39 0.41 -0.71
N GLU A 126 -23.28 -0.90 -0.80
CA GLU A 126 -24.20 -1.85 -0.16
C GLU A 126 -23.40 -3.02 0.43
N VAL A 127 -23.63 -3.32 1.71
CA VAL A 127 -23.03 -4.48 2.36
C VAL A 127 -23.96 -5.68 2.13
N MET A 128 -23.46 -6.73 1.49
CA MET A 128 -24.25 -7.90 1.12
C MET A 128 -23.44 -9.18 1.27
N ASP A 129 -24.12 -10.32 1.37
CA ASP A 129 -23.49 -11.63 1.42
C ASP A 129 -22.76 -11.95 0.09
N TRP A 130 -21.59 -12.56 0.18
CA TRP A 130 -20.74 -12.88 -0.96
C TRP A 130 -21.41 -13.87 -1.94
N GLY A 131 -22.24 -14.77 -1.42
CA GLY A 131 -23.08 -15.67 -2.20
C GLY A 131 -24.12 -14.94 -3.05
N GLU A 132 -24.67 -13.83 -2.54
CA GLU A 132 -25.54 -12.93 -3.31
C GLU A 132 -24.73 -12.11 -4.34
N HIS A 133 -23.53 -11.64 -3.99
CA HIS A 133 -22.64 -10.88 -4.88
C HIS A 133 -22.21 -11.65 -6.14
N SER A 134 -21.85 -12.93 -6.02
CA SER A 134 -21.50 -13.78 -7.17
C SER A 134 -22.67 -13.93 -8.17
N SER A 135 -23.91 -13.91 -7.66
CA SER A 135 -25.11 -14.00 -8.48
C SER A 135 -25.41 -12.73 -9.27
N HIS A 136 -25.05 -11.55 -8.74
CA HIS A 136 -25.25 -10.25 -9.38
C HIS A 136 -24.33 -10.07 -10.61
N HIS A 137 -23.08 -10.51 -10.56
CA HIS A 137 -22.17 -10.47 -11.71
C HIS A 137 -22.46 -11.54 -12.78
N CYS A 138 -23.16 -12.62 -12.42
CA CYS A 138 -23.60 -13.62 -13.40
C CYS A 138 -24.84 -13.19 -14.20
N ARG A 139 -25.59 -12.16 -13.76
CA ARG A 139 -26.90 -11.80 -14.33
C ARG A 139 -26.98 -10.41 -14.97
N GLN A 140 -26.01 -9.51 -14.75
CA GLN A 140 -26.05 -8.20 -15.39
C GLN A 140 -25.38 -8.25 -16.77
N GLU A 141 -26.17 -7.99 -17.82
CA GLU A 141 -25.66 -7.74 -19.17
C GLU A 141 -24.64 -6.60 -19.13
N ILE A 142 -23.45 -6.84 -19.67
CA ILE A 142 -22.40 -5.83 -19.77
C ILE A 142 -22.97 -4.62 -20.54
N PRO A 143 -23.02 -3.41 -19.94
CA PRO A 143 -23.47 -2.20 -20.63
C PRO A 143 -22.67 -1.98 -21.91
N GLU A 144 -23.31 -1.51 -22.97
CA GLU A 144 -22.68 -1.32 -24.29
C GLU A 144 -21.43 -0.43 -24.22
N CYS A 145 -21.39 0.55 -23.29
CA CYS A 145 -20.22 1.40 -23.06
C CYS A 145 -18.98 0.66 -22.48
N LYS A 146 -19.19 -0.46 -21.77
CA LYS A 146 -18.10 -1.33 -21.29
C LYS A 146 -17.64 -2.31 -22.37
N ARG A 147 -18.42 -2.56 -23.45
CA ARG A 147 -17.98 -3.40 -24.58
C ARG A 147 -16.79 -2.78 -25.32
N GLU A 148 -16.82 -1.47 -25.55
CA GLU A 148 -15.73 -0.74 -26.24
C GLU A 148 -14.42 -0.74 -25.43
N LEU A 149 -14.51 -0.65 -24.10
CA LEU A 149 -13.35 -0.73 -23.20
C LEU A 149 -12.78 -2.15 -23.13
N LEU A 150 -13.66 -3.17 -23.06
CA LEU A 150 -13.25 -4.58 -23.06
C LEU A 150 -12.68 -5.03 -24.41
N GLU A 151 -13.13 -4.47 -25.54
CA GLU A 151 -12.52 -4.71 -26.85
C GLU A 151 -11.11 -4.12 -26.94
N ARG A 152 -10.89 -2.91 -26.40
CA ARG A 152 -9.56 -2.29 -26.31
C ARG A 152 -8.62 -3.07 -25.39
N GLU A 153 -9.12 -3.57 -24.26
CA GLU A 153 -8.32 -4.36 -23.30
C GLU A 153 -8.10 -5.81 -23.76
N ARG A 154 -9.02 -6.41 -24.54
CA ARG A 154 -8.82 -7.74 -25.16
C ARG A 154 -7.68 -7.73 -26.16
N VAL A 155 -7.49 -6.66 -26.93
CA VAL A 155 -6.34 -6.54 -27.84
C VAL A 155 -5.01 -6.54 -27.08
N ILE A 156 -4.96 -5.95 -25.88
CA ILE A 156 -3.74 -5.88 -25.05
C ILE A 156 -3.44 -7.24 -24.40
N LYS A 157 -4.47 -7.99 -23.98
CA LYS A 157 -4.31 -9.29 -23.31
C LYS A 157 -3.91 -10.43 -24.27
N TYR A 158 -4.30 -10.35 -25.55
CA TYR A 158 -3.97 -11.37 -26.56
C TYR A 158 -2.53 -11.30 -27.12
N VAL A 159 -1.75 -10.26 -26.81
CA VAL A 159 -0.37 -10.11 -27.29
C VAL A 159 0.66 -10.77 -26.34
N SER A 160 0.29 -11.15 -25.10
CA SER A 160 1.29 -11.57 -24.08
C SER A 160 1.28 -13.04 -23.63
N TYR A 161 0.48 -13.94 -24.21
CA TYR A 161 0.56 -15.37 -23.85
C TYR A 161 0.56 -16.28 -25.10
N PRO A 162 1.69 -16.95 -25.40
CA PRO A 162 1.76 -17.93 -26.49
C PRO A 162 1.07 -19.26 -26.15
N LEU A 163 0.47 -19.82 -27.19
CA LEU A 163 -0.33 -21.04 -27.33
C LEU A 163 0.20 -22.31 -26.62
N SER A 164 -0.72 -23.05 -25.99
CA SER A 164 -0.76 -24.53 -26.08
C SER A 164 -2.08 -25.11 -25.54
N ILE A 165 -3.18 -24.99 -26.29
CA ILE A 165 -4.33 -25.88 -26.08
C ILE A 165 -4.81 -26.41 -27.44
N ASP A 166 -4.87 -27.73 -27.53
CA ASP A 166 -5.21 -28.56 -28.68
C ASP A 166 -6.72 -28.45 -29.01
N TYR A 167 -7.04 -28.27 -30.30
CA TYR A 167 -8.38 -27.96 -30.82
C TYR A 167 -9.15 -29.18 -31.35
N THR A 168 -8.85 -30.39 -30.88
CA THR A 168 -9.48 -31.61 -31.42
C THR A 168 -10.88 -31.94 -30.89
N ALA A 169 -11.48 -31.11 -30.02
CA ALA A 169 -12.71 -31.49 -29.30
C ALA A 169 -14.01 -30.73 -29.63
N LEU A 170 -14.09 -29.88 -30.66
CA LEU A 170 -15.33 -29.14 -30.97
C LEU A 170 -15.63 -29.00 -32.47
N ILE A 171 -16.03 -30.11 -33.11
CA ILE A 171 -16.94 -30.06 -34.27
C ILE A 171 -18.04 -31.10 -34.04
N PRO A 172 -19.24 -30.73 -33.56
CA PRO A 172 -20.44 -31.50 -33.82
C PRO A 172 -20.94 -31.14 -35.21
N HIS A 173 -21.06 -32.17 -36.05
CA HIS A 173 -21.80 -32.16 -37.29
C HIS A 173 -23.19 -31.52 -37.11
N LEU A 174 -23.50 -30.51 -37.93
CA LEU A 174 -24.70 -30.37 -38.77
C LEU A 174 -24.62 -29.07 -39.57
#